data_AF-A0AAV0YQW5-F1
#
_entry.id   AF-A0AAV0YQW5-F1
#
_cell.length_a   1.000
_cell.length_b   1.000
_cell.length_c   1.000
_cell.angle_alpha   90.00
_cell.angle_beta   90.00
_cell.angle_gamma   90.00
#
_symmetry.space_group_name_H-M   'P 1'
#
loop_
_entity.id
_entity.type
_entity.pdbx_description
1 polymer ?
#
loop_
_entity_poly.entity_id
_entity_poly.type
_entity_poly.pdbx_seq_one_letter_code
_entity_poly.pdbx_strand_id
1 'polypeptide(L)'
;MANKYHVRSNSFPSQSHPSTIRLEQEINKIKTWGATSTSTSDSVTTGLSLLEDLYISLEDLLNITSTQKAISLRQGEKYVEELLDGSVKILDVCGIARDTVLQIKENVQSLQSSLRRRRKGDSIIETSVAEYKFFTKKMKKNVTKLITSLKHMESKFGVSSLLNQDQDFAVVVRVLREVIVMNMSIFQSLLSFLAVSASKSKANKWFKVAKLMHQRVVSCEENMENFNELECVEASLRTLSSEGSNVSKMQDAHERLEALENAIERVENGLESIFRRLIKTRVSLLNIMTLS
;
A
#
# COMPACT_ATOMS: atom_id res chain seq x y z
N MET A 1 -54.55 -19.42 -46.00
CA MET A 1 -53.37 -19.72 -45.16
C MET A 1 -52.80 -18.40 -44.67
N ALA A 2 -52.95 -18.09 -43.39
CA ALA A 2 -52.46 -16.84 -42.81
C ALA A 2 -50.97 -16.99 -42.45
N ASN A 3 -50.12 -16.16 -43.06
CA ASN A 3 -48.68 -16.14 -42.77
C ASN A 3 -48.46 -15.50 -41.38
N LYS A 4 -48.00 -16.32 -40.44
CA LYS A 4 -47.59 -15.90 -39.09
C LYS A 4 -46.20 -15.25 -39.20
N TYR A 5 -46.13 -13.93 -39.20
CA TYR A 5 -44.86 -13.22 -39.07
C TYR A 5 -44.36 -13.34 -37.62
N HIS A 6 -43.26 -14.08 -37.42
CA HIS A 6 -42.51 -14.06 -36.17
C HIS A 6 -41.65 -12.80 -36.13
N VAL A 7 -42.10 -11.80 -35.37
CA VAL A 7 -41.26 -10.67 -34.97
C VAL A 7 -40.24 -11.21 -33.97
N ARG A 8 -38.98 -11.34 -34.40
CA ARG A 8 -37.85 -11.63 -33.52
C ARG A 8 -37.38 -10.31 -32.92
N SER A 9 -37.64 -10.11 -31.63
CA SER A 9 -37.04 -9.02 -30.86
C SER A 9 -35.55 -9.27 -30.72
N ASN A 10 -34.73 -8.45 -31.36
CA ASN A 10 -33.29 -8.41 -31.13
C ASN A 10 -33.03 -7.62 -29.85
N SER A 11 -32.98 -8.29 -28.71
CA SER A 11 -32.36 -7.72 -27.51
C SER A 11 -30.85 -7.64 -27.73
N PHE A 12 -30.35 -6.44 -28.01
CA PHE A 12 -28.92 -6.17 -27.89
C PHE A 12 -28.46 -6.48 -26.46
N PRO A 13 -27.26 -7.04 -26.25
CA PRO A 13 -26.70 -7.09 -24.90
C PRO A 13 -26.68 -5.67 -24.36
N SER A 14 -27.26 -5.46 -23.18
CA SER A 14 -27.20 -4.18 -22.47
C SER A 14 -25.74 -3.77 -22.33
N GLN A 15 -25.32 -2.78 -23.11
CA GLN A 15 -23.97 -2.24 -23.07
C GLN A 15 -23.76 -1.59 -21.71
N SER A 16 -22.79 -2.08 -20.93
CA SER A 16 -22.45 -1.52 -19.62
C SER A 16 -22.09 -0.04 -19.75
N HIS A 17 -22.46 0.77 -18.76
CA HIS A 17 -22.16 2.20 -18.75
C HIS A 17 -20.64 2.45 -18.85
N PRO A 18 -20.17 3.46 -19.62
CA PRO A 18 -18.74 3.74 -19.79
C PRO A 18 -17.95 3.86 -18.48
N SER A 19 -18.53 4.48 -17.44
CA SER A 19 -17.89 4.60 -16.11
C SER A 19 -17.66 3.25 -15.43
N THR A 20 -18.57 2.29 -15.58
CA THR A 20 -18.44 0.93 -15.02
C THR A 20 -17.29 0.19 -15.71
N ILE A 21 -17.19 0.31 -17.04
CA ILE A 21 -16.10 -0.29 -17.83
C ILE A 21 -14.75 0.30 -17.42
N ARG A 22 -14.66 1.63 -17.31
CA ARG A 22 -13.44 2.32 -16.86
C ARG A 22 -13.00 1.83 -15.48
N LEU A 23 -13.93 1.74 -14.54
CA LEU A 23 -13.63 1.28 -13.18
C LEU A 23 -13.13 -0.17 -13.16
N GLU A 24 -13.75 -1.06 -13.93
CA GLU A 24 -13.31 -2.46 -14.06
C GLU A 24 -11.91 -2.56 -14.67
N GLN A 25 -11.57 -1.70 -15.63
CA GLN A 25 -10.21 -1.61 -16.18
C GLN A 25 -9.19 -1.21 -15.11
N GLU A 26 -9.49 -0.19 -14.29
CA GLU A 26 -8.59 0.21 -13.19
C GLU A 26 -8.42 -0.89 -12.14
N ILE A 27 -9.50 -1.60 -11.77
CA ILE A 27 -9.44 -2.76 -10.89
C ILE A 27 -8.51 -3.84 -11.46
N ASN A 28 -8.64 -4.14 -12.76
CA ASN A 28 -7.81 -5.16 -13.41
C ASN A 28 -6.34 -4.76 -13.45
N LYS A 29 -6.02 -3.47 -13.68
CA LYS A 29 -4.64 -2.98 -13.57
C LYS A 29 -4.05 -3.22 -12.19
N ILE A 30 -4.81 -2.94 -11.12
CA ILE A 30 -4.36 -3.21 -9.74
C ILE A 30 -4.17 -4.71 -9.50
N LYS A 31 -5.07 -5.57 -10.00
CA LYS A 31 -4.91 -7.03 -9.89
C LYS A 31 -3.63 -7.52 -10.59
N THR A 32 -3.35 -7.00 -11.79
CA THR A 32 -2.11 -7.31 -12.52
C THR A 32 -0.88 -6.79 -11.79
N TRP A 33 -0.92 -5.56 -11.29
CA TRP A 33 0.15 -4.99 -10.47
C TRP A 33 0.39 -5.81 -9.20
N GLY A 34 -0.66 -6.25 -8.51
CA GLY A 34 -0.53 -7.05 -7.30
C GLY A 34 0.22 -8.36 -7.54
N ALA A 35 0.02 -9.00 -8.70
CA ALA A 35 0.72 -10.22 -9.10
C ALA A 35 2.22 -10.01 -9.41
N THR A 36 2.62 -8.81 -9.82
CA THR A 36 4.01 -8.46 -10.17
C THR A 36 4.67 -7.54 -9.14
N SER A 37 3.95 -7.16 -8.08
CA SER A 37 4.40 -6.20 -7.09
C SER A 37 5.61 -6.72 -6.31
N THR A 38 6.53 -5.82 -6.02
CA THR A 38 7.74 -6.09 -5.24
C THR A 38 7.75 -5.23 -4.00
N SER A 39 8.59 -5.57 -3.02
CA SER A 39 8.67 -4.82 -1.76
C SER A 39 9.59 -3.59 -1.88
N THR A 40 9.36 -2.76 -2.91
CA THR A 40 10.14 -1.54 -3.19
C THR A 40 9.25 -0.29 -3.12
N SER A 41 9.85 0.87 -2.86
CA SER A 41 9.10 2.12 -2.83
C SER A 41 8.45 2.45 -4.18
N ASP A 42 9.11 2.13 -5.29
CA ASP A 42 8.57 2.37 -6.64
C ASP A 42 7.34 1.50 -6.94
N SER A 43 7.34 0.24 -6.49
CA SER A 43 6.16 -0.62 -6.62
C SER A 43 5.01 -0.07 -5.78
N VAL A 44 5.27 0.33 -4.54
CA VAL A 44 4.28 0.91 -3.62
C VAL A 44 3.69 2.22 -4.17
N THR A 45 4.54 3.14 -4.65
CA THR A 45 4.10 4.42 -5.23
C THR A 45 3.29 4.22 -6.50
N THR A 46 3.67 3.26 -7.34
CA THR A 46 2.86 2.82 -8.49
C THR A 46 1.49 2.32 -8.03
N GLY A 47 1.45 1.46 -6.99
CA GLY A 47 0.19 0.99 -6.41
C GLY A 47 -0.70 2.12 -5.92
N LEU A 48 -0.14 3.09 -5.18
CA LEU A 48 -0.87 4.27 -4.72
C LEU A 48 -1.39 5.11 -5.89
N SER A 49 -0.62 5.28 -6.97
CA SER A 49 -1.09 5.96 -8.18
C SER A 49 -2.24 5.22 -8.87
N LEU A 50 -2.19 3.89 -8.96
CA LEU A 50 -3.29 3.10 -9.53
C LEU A 50 -4.55 3.19 -8.67
N LEU A 51 -4.39 3.21 -7.34
CA LEU A 51 -5.50 3.42 -6.42
C LEU A 51 -6.10 4.81 -6.59
N GLU A 52 -5.25 5.80 -6.87
CA GLU A 52 -5.69 7.14 -7.20
C GLU A 52 -6.62 7.08 -8.42
N ASP A 53 -6.16 6.57 -9.55
CA ASP A 53 -6.97 6.44 -10.77
C ASP A 53 -8.28 5.63 -10.57
N LEU A 54 -8.24 4.60 -9.74
CA LEU A 54 -9.43 3.85 -9.32
C LEU A 54 -10.46 4.75 -8.63
N TYR A 55 -10.02 5.61 -7.70
CA TYR A 55 -10.91 6.52 -6.98
C TYR A 55 -11.50 7.62 -7.87
N ILE A 56 -10.77 8.12 -8.88
CA ILE A 56 -11.36 9.00 -9.92
C ILE A 56 -12.50 8.26 -10.64
N SER A 57 -12.24 7.04 -11.08
CA SER A 57 -13.21 6.25 -11.83
C SER A 57 -14.41 5.86 -10.97
N LEU A 58 -14.20 5.66 -9.66
CA LEU A 58 -15.27 5.38 -8.70
C LEU A 58 -16.14 6.61 -8.47
N GLU A 59 -15.54 7.80 -8.40
CA GLU A 59 -16.30 9.05 -8.29
C GLU A 59 -17.24 9.23 -9.50
N ASP A 60 -16.75 8.96 -10.72
CA ASP A 60 -17.58 8.99 -11.93
C ASP A 60 -18.78 8.03 -11.84
N LEU A 61 -18.59 6.83 -11.26
CA LEU A 61 -19.66 5.85 -11.03
C LEU A 61 -20.67 6.34 -9.97
N LEU A 62 -20.18 6.88 -8.84
CA LEU A 62 -21.03 7.36 -7.75
C LEU A 62 -21.82 8.62 -8.12
N ASN A 63 -21.41 9.36 -9.16
CA ASN A 63 -22.13 10.51 -9.69
C ASN A 63 -23.28 10.12 -10.65
N ILE A 64 -23.42 8.84 -11.02
CA ILE A 64 -24.52 8.38 -11.90
C ILE A 64 -25.82 8.32 -11.09
N THR A 65 -26.88 8.97 -11.57
CA THR A 65 -28.19 9.00 -10.90
C THR A 65 -28.79 7.62 -10.63
N SER A 66 -28.65 6.66 -11.55
CA SER A 66 -29.15 5.29 -11.35
C SER A 66 -28.38 4.57 -10.23
N THR A 67 -27.06 4.74 -10.17
CA THR A 67 -26.21 4.22 -9.08
C THR A 67 -26.60 4.82 -7.74
N GLN A 68 -26.82 6.14 -7.69
CA GLN A 68 -27.25 6.82 -6.47
C GLN A 68 -28.60 6.29 -5.99
N LYS A 69 -29.59 6.18 -6.87
CA LYS A 69 -30.90 5.62 -6.54
C LYS A 69 -30.81 4.17 -6.07
N ALA A 70 -29.99 3.35 -6.72
CA ALA A 70 -29.78 1.96 -6.32
C ALA A 70 -29.25 1.87 -4.88
N ILE A 71 -28.27 2.71 -4.52
CA ILE A 71 -27.69 2.77 -3.17
C ILE A 71 -28.72 3.29 -2.15
N SER A 72 -29.43 4.35 -2.51
CA SER A 72 -30.25 5.11 -1.57
C SER A 72 -31.54 4.37 -1.17
N LEU A 73 -32.16 3.64 -2.12
CA LEU A 73 -33.37 2.86 -1.88
C LEU A 73 -33.20 1.71 -0.87
N ARG A 74 -31.95 1.35 -0.54
CA ARG A 74 -31.61 0.19 0.29
C ARG A 74 -30.80 0.58 1.53
N GLN A 75 -31.02 1.81 2.02
CA GLN A 75 -30.40 2.30 3.25
C GLN A 75 -30.72 1.37 4.44
N GLY A 76 -29.72 1.09 5.28
CA GLY A 76 -29.88 0.26 6.48
C GLY A 76 -29.77 -1.25 6.23
N GLU A 77 -29.48 -1.68 4.99
CA GLU A 77 -29.18 -3.08 4.74
C GLU A 77 -27.75 -3.46 5.14
N LYS A 78 -27.59 -4.70 5.59
CA LYS A 78 -26.36 -5.23 6.20
C LYS A 78 -25.10 -5.03 5.36
N TYR A 79 -25.17 -5.16 4.04
CA TYR A 79 -23.99 -4.99 3.19
C TYR A 79 -23.64 -3.50 3.00
N VAL A 80 -24.58 -2.56 3.16
CA VAL A 80 -24.25 -1.12 3.14
C VAL A 80 -23.49 -0.75 4.41
N GLU A 81 -23.94 -1.27 5.56
CA GLU A 81 -23.20 -1.14 6.83
C GLU A 81 -21.80 -1.76 6.72
N GLU A 82 -21.69 -2.94 6.11
CA GLU A 82 -20.40 -3.60 5.84
C GLU A 82 -19.48 -2.74 4.95
N LEU A 83 -20.01 -2.11 3.88
CA LEU A 83 -19.24 -1.21 3.03
C LEU A 83 -18.78 0.03 3.79
N LEU A 84 -19.66 0.63 4.60
CA LEU A 84 -19.32 1.80 5.41
C LEU A 84 -18.29 1.45 6.49
N ASP A 85 -18.44 0.34 7.20
CA ASP A 85 -17.46 -0.18 8.15
C ASP A 85 -16.12 -0.48 7.48
N GLY A 86 -16.17 -1.12 6.30
CA GLY A 86 -15.01 -1.36 5.46
C GLY A 86 -14.26 -0.07 5.13
N SER A 87 -14.98 0.96 4.67
CA SER A 87 -14.38 2.25 4.32
C SER A 87 -13.75 2.98 5.52
N VAL A 88 -14.33 2.90 6.73
CA VAL A 88 -13.72 3.47 7.95
C VAL A 88 -12.42 2.75 8.27
N LYS A 89 -12.43 1.42 8.27
CA LYS A 89 -11.23 0.64 8.60
C LYS A 89 -10.10 0.89 7.62
N ILE A 90 -10.39 1.05 6.33
CA ILE A 90 -9.40 1.45 5.32
C ILE A 90 -8.86 2.86 5.62
N LEU A 91 -9.73 3.81 5.98
CA LEU A 91 -9.32 5.15 6.36
C LEU A 91 -8.41 5.13 7.60
N ASP A 92 -8.73 4.32 8.61
CA ASP A 92 -7.90 4.15 9.81
C ASP A 92 -6.52 3.58 9.46
N VAL A 93 -6.46 2.55 8.62
CA VAL A 93 -5.20 1.96 8.13
C VAL A 93 -4.38 3.01 7.37
N CYS A 94 -5.02 3.78 6.49
CA CYS A 94 -4.39 4.87 5.74
C CYS A 94 -3.83 5.94 6.69
N GLY A 95 -4.60 6.35 7.70
CA GLY A 95 -4.18 7.30 8.72
C GLY A 95 -2.95 6.83 9.49
N ILE A 96 -2.98 5.60 10.01
CA ILE A 96 -1.83 5.01 10.73
C ILE A 96 -0.60 4.88 9.81
N ALA A 97 -0.80 4.52 8.54
CA ALA A 97 0.28 4.45 7.55
C ALA A 97 0.91 5.82 7.30
N ARG A 98 0.11 6.88 7.15
CA ARG A 98 0.57 8.28 7.02
C ARG A 98 1.41 8.70 8.22
N ASP A 99 0.91 8.48 9.43
CA ASP A 99 1.62 8.83 10.67
C ASP A 99 2.94 8.05 10.80
N THR A 100 2.96 6.79 10.35
CA THR A 100 4.16 5.96 10.36
C THR A 100 5.20 6.48 9.38
N VAL A 101 4.79 6.80 8.15
CA VAL A 101 5.67 7.36 7.10
C VAL A 101 6.24 8.71 7.52
N LEU A 102 5.43 9.56 8.14
CA LEU A 102 5.87 10.83 8.71
C LEU A 102 6.94 10.64 9.79
N GLN A 103 6.72 9.71 10.73
CA GLN A 103 7.73 9.39 11.75
C GLN A 103 9.04 8.87 11.13
N ILE A 104 8.98 8.09 10.05
CA ILE A 104 10.19 7.65 9.34
C ILE A 104 10.95 8.85 8.81
N LYS A 105 10.25 9.77 8.12
CA LYS A 105 10.84 10.98 7.56
C LYS A 105 11.57 11.81 8.62
N GLU A 106 10.91 12.08 9.75
CA GLU A 106 11.49 12.82 10.88
C GLU A 106 12.76 12.14 11.44
N ASN A 107 12.73 10.80 11.60
CA ASN A 107 13.86 10.04 12.12
C ASN A 107 15.03 10.00 11.12
N VAL A 108 14.75 9.88 9.83
CA VAL A 108 15.76 9.94 8.76
C VAL A 108 16.43 11.31 8.74
N GLN A 109 15.65 12.39 8.78
CA GLN A 109 16.16 13.77 8.79
C GLN A 109 17.00 14.08 10.04
N SER A 110 16.54 13.62 11.21
CA SER A 110 17.29 13.74 12.47
C SER A 110 18.65 13.02 12.40
N LEU A 111 18.66 11.80 11.87
CA LEU A 111 19.87 11.01 11.70
C LEU A 111 20.82 11.65 10.69
N GLN A 112 20.33 12.06 9.51
CA GLN A 112 21.12 12.78 8.51
C GLN A 112 21.75 14.06 9.09
N SER A 113 20.97 14.85 9.83
CA SER A 113 21.44 16.08 10.46
C SER A 113 22.54 15.82 11.49
N SER A 114 22.47 14.69 12.19
CA SER A 114 23.48 14.29 13.17
C SER A 114 24.76 13.80 12.50
N LEU A 115 24.64 13.05 11.39
CA LEU A 115 25.78 12.64 10.58
C LEU A 115 26.49 13.84 9.90
N ARG A 116 25.74 14.85 9.43
CA ARG A 116 26.31 16.08 8.82
C ARG A 116 27.06 16.96 9.82
N ARG A 117 26.57 17.09 11.06
CA ARG A 117 27.07 18.07 12.06
C ARG A 117 28.37 17.66 12.76
N ARG A 118 29.12 16.65 12.28
CA ARG A 118 30.28 16.05 12.97
C ARG A 118 31.31 17.09 13.47
N ARG A 119 31.09 17.61 14.68
CA ARG A 119 32.05 18.36 15.50
C ARG A 119 32.66 17.37 16.49
N LYS A 120 33.83 16.82 16.14
CA LYS A 120 34.80 16.14 17.04
C LYS A 120 34.20 15.27 18.17
N GLY A 121 33.38 14.27 17.86
CA GLY A 121 33.01 13.24 18.84
C GLY A 121 32.21 12.09 18.24
N ASP A 122 32.77 10.88 18.24
CA ASP A 122 32.13 9.67 17.72
C ASP A 122 30.89 9.24 18.56
N SER A 123 30.84 9.64 19.83
CA SER A 123 29.75 9.33 20.76
C SER A 123 28.37 9.86 20.33
N ILE A 124 28.28 11.04 19.71
CA ILE A 124 26.98 11.61 19.28
C ILE A 124 26.38 10.81 18.13
N ILE A 125 27.22 10.39 17.18
CA ILE A 125 26.80 9.59 16.03
C ILE A 125 26.31 8.21 16.50
N GLU A 126 27.04 7.57 17.41
CA GLU A 126 26.63 6.29 17.99
C GLU A 126 25.26 6.37 18.67
N THR A 127 25.00 7.44 19.43
CA THR A 127 23.68 7.69 20.04
C THR A 127 22.59 7.84 19.00
N SER A 128 22.75 8.70 17.99
CA SER A 128 21.74 8.89 16.94
C SER A 128 21.46 7.63 16.13
N VAL A 129 22.50 6.83 15.84
CA VAL A 129 22.35 5.54 15.16
C VAL A 129 21.60 4.52 16.05
N ALA A 130 21.87 4.52 17.35
CA ALA A 130 21.16 3.66 18.30
C ALA A 130 19.68 4.05 18.42
N GLU A 131 19.37 5.35 18.48
CA GLU A 131 18.01 5.89 18.49
C GLU A 131 17.23 5.49 17.24
N TYR A 132 17.80 5.70 16.04
CA TYR A 132 17.19 5.26 14.79
C TYR A 132 16.93 3.76 14.77
N LYS A 133 17.91 2.94 15.19
CA LYS A 133 17.73 1.47 15.29
C LYS A 133 16.61 1.08 16.26
N PHE A 134 16.48 1.78 17.38
CA PHE A 134 15.39 1.55 18.33
C PHE A 134 14.03 1.92 17.74
N PHE A 135 13.95 3.09 17.10
CA PHE A 135 12.77 3.55 16.37
C PHE A 135 12.33 2.52 15.33
N THR A 136 13.22 2.10 14.43
CA THR A 136 12.90 1.18 13.34
C THR A 136 12.41 -0.17 13.86
N LYS A 137 13.00 -0.68 14.97
CA LYS A 137 12.49 -1.90 15.64
C LYS A 137 11.06 -1.73 16.16
N LYS A 138 10.77 -0.60 16.82
CA LYS A 138 9.43 -0.29 17.36
C LYS A 138 8.42 -0.12 16.24
N MET A 139 8.77 0.66 15.22
CA MET A 139 7.98 0.88 14.02
C MET A 139 7.60 -0.44 13.35
N LYS A 140 8.58 -1.30 13.03
CA LYS A 140 8.33 -2.61 12.39
C LYS A 140 7.39 -3.50 13.20
N LYS A 141 7.51 -3.48 14.53
CA LYS A 141 6.59 -4.20 15.42
C LYS A 141 5.15 -3.68 15.30
N ASN A 142 4.98 -2.37 15.23
CA ASN A 142 3.66 -1.75 15.08
C ASN A 142 3.08 -2.01 13.68
N VAL A 143 3.89 -1.87 12.63
CA VAL A 143 3.51 -2.19 11.24
C VAL A 143 3.09 -3.66 11.12
N THR A 144 3.83 -4.59 11.74
CA THR A 144 3.46 -6.02 11.73
C THR A 144 2.10 -6.28 12.38
N LYS A 145 1.79 -5.58 13.48
CA LYS A 145 0.46 -5.65 14.10
C LYS A 145 -0.62 -5.11 13.15
N LEU A 146 -0.35 -4.01 12.46
CA LEU A 146 -1.29 -3.44 11.50
C LEU A 146 -1.54 -4.40 10.33
N ILE A 147 -0.50 -5.07 9.81
CA ILE A 147 -0.64 -6.14 8.81
C ILE A 147 -1.55 -7.26 9.33
N THR A 148 -1.38 -7.70 10.59
CA THR A 148 -2.25 -8.74 11.15
C THR A 148 -3.71 -8.29 11.29
N SER A 149 -3.94 -7.04 11.68
CA SER A 149 -5.30 -6.46 11.74
C SER A 149 -5.93 -6.36 10.35
N LEU A 150 -5.15 -5.96 9.34
CA LEU A 150 -5.60 -5.86 7.95
C LEU A 150 -5.98 -7.23 7.38
N LYS A 151 -5.16 -8.27 7.61
CA LYS A 151 -5.49 -9.66 7.22
C LYS A 151 -6.74 -10.20 7.92
N HIS A 152 -6.94 -9.84 9.18
CA HIS A 152 -8.13 -10.21 9.91
C HIS A 152 -9.38 -9.47 9.39
N MET A 153 -9.22 -8.23 8.92
CA MET A 153 -10.29 -7.52 8.22
C MET A 153 -10.63 -8.23 6.90
N GLU A 154 -9.62 -8.56 6.09
CA GLU A 154 -9.77 -9.23 4.79
C GLU A 154 -10.54 -10.55 4.92
N SER A 155 -10.24 -11.37 5.94
CA SER A 155 -10.92 -12.66 6.14
C SER A 155 -12.39 -12.57 6.54
N LYS A 156 -12.84 -11.40 6.99
CA LYS A 156 -14.22 -11.15 7.44
C LYS A 156 -15.01 -10.26 6.47
N PHE A 157 -14.33 -9.59 5.56
CA PHE A 157 -14.92 -8.65 4.63
C PHE A 157 -15.52 -9.36 3.41
N GLY A 158 -16.66 -8.88 2.93
CA GLY A 158 -17.37 -9.42 1.77
C GLY A 158 -18.19 -10.70 2.06
N VAL A 159 -18.31 -11.11 3.32
CA VAL A 159 -18.95 -12.39 3.71
C VAL A 159 -20.48 -12.32 3.61
N SER A 160 -21.07 -11.13 3.61
CA SER A 160 -22.54 -11.03 3.55
C SER A 160 -23.08 -11.39 2.16
N SER A 161 -24.10 -12.24 2.16
CA SER A 161 -24.72 -12.78 0.94
C SER A 161 -25.64 -11.75 0.27
N LEU A 162 -25.60 -11.73 -1.06
CA LEU A 162 -26.31 -10.79 -1.92
C LEU A 162 -27.55 -11.43 -2.58
N LEU A 163 -28.04 -12.54 -2.02
CA LEU A 163 -29.19 -13.29 -2.55
C LEU A 163 -30.47 -12.45 -2.50
N ASN A 164 -31.31 -12.57 -3.54
CA ASN A 164 -32.61 -11.91 -3.69
C ASN A 164 -32.56 -10.38 -3.84
N GLN A 165 -31.44 -9.83 -4.30
CA GLN A 165 -31.24 -8.40 -4.52
C GLN A 165 -31.47 -8.00 -5.97
N ASP A 166 -31.83 -6.73 -6.18
CA ASP A 166 -31.91 -6.14 -7.51
C ASP A 166 -30.56 -6.26 -8.23
N GLN A 167 -30.60 -6.57 -9.52
CA GLN A 167 -29.41 -6.89 -10.29
C GLN A 167 -28.46 -5.69 -10.41
N ASP A 168 -28.98 -4.48 -10.61
CA ASP A 168 -28.17 -3.27 -10.77
C ASP A 168 -27.49 -2.91 -9.45
N PHE A 169 -28.25 -3.01 -8.37
CA PHE A 169 -27.73 -2.79 -7.04
C PHE A 169 -26.67 -3.82 -6.60
N ALA A 170 -26.90 -5.10 -6.91
CA ALA A 170 -25.95 -6.16 -6.64
C ALA A 170 -24.60 -5.94 -7.32
N VAL A 171 -24.63 -5.41 -8.55
CA VAL A 171 -23.42 -5.04 -9.29
C VAL A 171 -22.68 -3.89 -8.59
N VAL A 172 -23.39 -2.84 -8.18
CA VAL A 172 -22.78 -1.69 -7.47
C VAL A 172 -22.10 -2.14 -6.16
N VAL A 173 -22.77 -2.96 -5.35
CA VAL A 173 -22.21 -3.45 -4.08
C VAL A 173 -20.96 -4.31 -4.32
N ARG A 174 -20.97 -5.19 -5.34
CA ARG A 174 -19.79 -5.99 -5.70
C ARG A 174 -18.60 -5.12 -6.07
N VAL A 175 -18.83 -4.12 -6.90
CA VAL A 175 -17.80 -3.16 -7.32
C VAL A 175 -17.22 -2.41 -6.12
N LEU A 176 -18.07 -1.89 -5.22
CA LEU A 176 -17.61 -1.19 -4.02
C LEU A 176 -16.80 -2.10 -3.08
N ARG A 177 -17.19 -3.38 -2.96
CA ARG A 177 -16.38 -4.38 -2.25
C ARG A 177 -15.02 -4.58 -2.90
N GLU A 178 -14.96 -4.70 -4.21
CA GLU A 178 -13.70 -4.85 -4.93
C GLU A 178 -12.78 -3.65 -4.71
N VAL A 179 -13.30 -2.42 -4.73
CA VAL A 179 -12.50 -1.23 -4.39
C VAL A 179 -11.89 -1.34 -2.99
N ILE A 180 -12.68 -1.74 -1.98
CA ILE A 180 -12.17 -1.93 -0.62
C ILE A 180 -11.08 -3.02 -0.58
N VAL A 181 -11.25 -4.12 -1.31
CA VAL A 181 -10.22 -5.17 -1.42
C VAL A 181 -8.95 -4.64 -2.10
N MET A 182 -9.06 -3.82 -3.16
CA MET A 182 -7.90 -3.20 -3.81
C MET A 182 -7.13 -2.29 -2.85
N ASN A 183 -7.82 -1.53 -2.00
CA ASN A 183 -7.20 -0.77 -0.92
C ASN A 183 -6.42 -1.68 0.02
N MET A 184 -7.03 -2.77 0.50
CA MET A 184 -6.36 -3.71 1.41
C MET A 184 -5.07 -4.25 0.79
N SER A 185 -5.11 -4.66 -0.48
CA SER A 185 -3.94 -5.19 -1.18
C SER A 185 -2.79 -4.17 -1.24
N ILE A 186 -3.10 -2.92 -1.59
CA ILE A 186 -2.10 -1.85 -1.71
C ILE A 186 -1.54 -1.46 -0.35
N PHE A 187 -2.38 -1.32 0.66
CA PHE A 187 -1.92 -1.07 2.03
C PHE A 187 -1.09 -2.24 2.56
N GLN A 188 -1.43 -3.49 2.23
CA GLN A 188 -0.61 -4.64 2.60
C GLN A 188 0.76 -4.61 1.95
N SER A 189 0.86 -4.22 0.67
CA SER A 189 2.14 -4.04 -0.02
C SER A 189 2.99 -2.93 0.63
N LEU A 190 2.40 -1.77 0.89
CA LEU A 190 3.05 -0.66 1.61
C LEU A 190 3.56 -1.08 2.99
N LEU A 191 2.70 -1.71 3.80
CA LEU A 191 3.09 -2.13 5.13
C LEU A 191 4.15 -3.23 5.09
N SER A 192 4.12 -4.09 4.07
CA SER A 192 5.17 -5.08 3.85
C SER A 192 6.51 -4.41 3.56
N PHE A 193 6.54 -3.41 2.68
CA PHE A 193 7.72 -2.57 2.42
C PHE A 193 8.30 -1.95 3.71
N LEU A 194 7.45 -1.43 4.59
CA LEU A 194 7.88 -0.84 5.88
C LEU A 194 8.35 -1.89 6.91
N ALA A 195 7.87 -3.13 6.81
CA ALA A 195 8.20 -4.21 7.73
C ALA A 195 9.48 -4.96 7.36
N VAL A 196 9.97 -4.85 6.11
CA VAL A 196 11.13 -5.62 5.63
C VAL A 196 12.36 -5.30 6.48
N SER A 197 13.13 -6.33 6.80
CA SER A 197 14.31 -6.24 7.64
C SER A 197 15.51 -6.89 6.99
N ALA A 198 16.65 -6.19 7.01
CA ALA A 198 17.91 -6.58 6.38
C ALA A 198 18.58 -7.85 7.00
N SER A 199 17.87 -8.66 7.78
CA SER A 199 18.34 -9.99 8.20
C SER A 199 17.26 -10.80 8.93
N LYS A 200 16.84 -11.91 8.33
CA LYS A 200 17.33 -13.25 8.72
C LYS A 200 17.47 -14.05 7.44
N SER A 201 18.69 -14.16 6.93
CA SER A 201 19.06 -15.22 6.01
C SER A 201 18.70 -16.58 6.65
N LYS A 202 17.52 -17.12 6.35
CA LYS A 202 17.25 -18.56 6.55
C LYS A 202 18.15 -19.41 5.64
N ALA A 203 18.89 -18.80 4.71
CA ALA A 203 19.91 -19.43 3.87
C ALA A 203 21.28 -19.68 4.55
N ASN A 204 21.56 -19.14 5.76
CA ASN A 204 22.92 -19.18 6.33
C ASN A 204 23.28 -20.43 7.15
N LYS A 205 22.47 -21.51 7.09
CA LYS A 205 22.85 -22.81 7.70
C LYS A 205 23.51 -23.80 6.72
N TRP A 206 23.39 -23.61 5.41
CA TRP A 206 24.04 -24.47 4.40
C TRP A 206 25.29 -23.83 3.77
N PHE A 207 25.33 -22.49 3.67
CA PHE A 207 26.43 -21.77 3.01
C PHE A 207 27.75 -21.72 3.81
N LYS A 208 27.76 -22.06 5.11
CA LYS A 208 28.98 -22.05 5.92
C LYS A 208 29.92 -23.22 5.65
N VAL A 209 29.49 -24.24 4.91
CA VAL A 209 30.34 -25.38 4.52
C VAL A 209 30.99 -25.16 3.14
N ALA A 210 30.43 -24.30 2.30
CA ALA A 210 30.98 -24.00 0.96
C ALA A 210 32.10 -22.94 0.97
N LYS A 211 32.23 -22.13 2.03
CA LYS A 211 33.19 -21.01 2.09
C LYS A 211 34.57 -21.37 2.66
N LEU A 212 34.87 -22.66 2.83
CA LEU A 212 36.19 -23.12 3.30
C LEU A 212 37.14 -23.55 2.17
N MET A 213 36.74 -23.49 0.90
CA MET A 213 37.58 -23.99 -0.21
C MET A 213 37.94 -22.97 -1.30
N HIS A 214 37.39 -21.75 -1.30
CA HIS A 214 37.74 -20.74 -2.30
C HIS A 214 38.03 -19.38 -1.66
N GLN A 215 39.17 -19.29 -0.98
CA GLN A 215 39.84 -18.01 -0.75
C GLN A 215 40.75 -17.72 -1.94
N ARG A 216 40.25 -16.98 -2.93
CA ARG A 216 41.10 -16.15 -3.79
C ARG A 216 40.29 -15.03 -4.44
N VAL A 217 40.53 -13.82 -3.95
CA VAL A 217 40.47 -12.53 -4.65
C VAL A 217 39.31 -12.39 -5.65
N VAL A 218 38.16 -11.90 -5.17
CA VAL A 218 37.17 -11.21 -5.99
C VAL A 218 36.58 -10.08 -5.13
N SER A 219 36.58 -8.87 -5.68
CA SER A 219 35.97 -7.65 -5.13
C SER A 219 34.52 -7.92 -4.72
N CYS A 220 34.11 -7.36 -3.57
CA CYS A 220 32.74 -7.45 -3.09
C CYS A 220 31.78 -6.66 -3.99
N GLU A 221 31.22 -7.33 -4.99
CA GLU A 221 29.88 -7.03 -5.49
C GLU A 221 28.94 -8.09 -4.88
N GLU A 222 28.65 -7.95 -3.58
CA GLU A 222 27.56 -8.68 -2.95
C GLU A 222 26.23 -8.09 -3.45
N ASN A 223 25.64 -8.75 -4.45
CA ASN A 223 24.21 -8.77 -4.81
C ASN A 223 23.31 -7.71 -4.10
N MET A 224 23.34 -6.46 -4.56
CA MET A 224 22.45 -5.39 -4.07
C MET A 224 21.03 -5.45 -4.66
N GLU A 225 20.71 -6.40 -5.54
CA GLU A 225 19.48 -6.40 -6.35
C GLU A 225 18.16 -6.67 -5.59
N ASN A 226 18.19 -6.94 -4.27
CA ASN A 226 16.98 -7.32 -3.52
C ASN A 226 16.74 -6.57 -2.21
N PHE A 227 17.52 -5.53 -1.89
CA PHE A 227 17.28 -4.73 -0.69
C PHE A 227 16.38 -3.55 -1.00
N ASN A 228 15.39 -3.30 -0.15
CA ASN A 228 14.67 -2.04 -0.20
C ASN A 228 15.46 -0.91 0.49
N GLU A 229 15.04 0.33 0.29
CA GLU A 229 15.74 1.53 0.75
C GLU A 229 15.93 1.54 2.28
N LEU A 230 14.95 1.03 3.02
CA LEU A 230 15.00 0.92 4.48
C LEU A 230 16.10 -0.06 4.92
N GLU A 231 16.20 -1.19 4.22
CA GLU A 231 17.22 -2.21 4.46
C GLU A 231 18.62 -1.74 4.08
N CYS A 232 18.75 -0.97 3.00
CA CYS A 232 20.01 -0.37 2.58
C CYS A 232 20.55 0.55 3.69
N VAL A 233 19.71 1.42 4.25
CA VAL A 233 20.10 2.25 5.41
C VAL A 233 20.48 1.38 6.61
N GLU A 234 19.70 0.36 6.95
CA GLU A 234 20.04 -0.54 8.06
C GLU A 234 21.40 -1.24 7.86
N ALA A 235 21.71 -1.66 6.64
CA ALA A 235 22.97 -2.30 6.28
C ALA A 235 24.14 -1.32 6.45
N SER A 236 24.06 -0.12 5.85
CA SER A 236 25.11 0.90 5.97
C SER A 236 25.34 1.33 7.43
N LEU A 237 24.27 1.46 8.21
CA LEU A 237 24.36 1.77 9.65
C LEU A 237 24.95 0.63 10.49
N ARG A 238 24.79 -0.64 10.07
CA ARG A 238 25.48 -1.76 10.72
C ARG A 238 26.98 -1.69 10.46
N THR A 239 27.37 -1.50 9.21
CA THR A 239 28.79 -1.37 8.80
C THR A 239 29.46 -0.21 9.53
N LEU A 240 28.79 0.95 9.63
CA LEU A 240 29.28 2.11 10.39
C LEU A 240 29.50 1.79 11.87
N SER A 241 28.64 0.97 12.48
CA SER A 241 28.76 0.62 13.91
C SER A 241 29.81 -0.47 14.18
N SER A 242 30.00 -1.43 13.26
CA SER A 242 30.89 -2.57 13.47
C SER A 242 32.34 -2.30 13.08
N GLU A 243 32.55 -1.49 12.04
CA GLU A 243 33.87 -1.28 11.45
C GLU A 243 34.37 0.17 11.63
N GLY A 244 33.65 0.98 12.40
CA GLY A 244 33.94 2.39 12.64
C GLY A 244 33.61 3.31 11.45
N SER A 245 33.60 4.62 11.73
CA SER A 245 33.31 5.66 10.73
C SER A 245 34.57 6.05 9.97
N ASN A 246 34.60 5.82 8.66
CA ASN A 246 35.53 6.46 7.73
C ASN A 246 34.75 7.29 6.70
N VAL A 247 35.45 8.12 5.92
CA VAL A 247 34.83 9.05 4.95
C VAL A 247 33.93 8.31 3.96
N SER A 248 34.39 7.18 3.41
CA SER A 248 33.64 6.39 2.43
C SER A 248 32.35 5.79 3.01
N LYS A 249 32.39 5.21 4.22
CA LYS A 249 31.22 4.62 4.88
C LYS A 249 30.20 5.68 5.31
N MET A 250 30.68 6.85 5.74
CA MET A 250 29.80 7.97 6.05
C MET A 250 29.10 8.49 4.79
N GLN A 251 29.84 8.58 3.67
CA GLN A 251 29.29 8.97 2.39
C GLN A 251 28.22 7.98 1.91
N ASP A 252 28.50 6.67 1.95
CA ASP A 252 27.50 5.65 1.61
C ASP A 252 26.25 5.75 2.49
N ALA A 253 26.39 5.89 3.82
CA ALA A 253 25.25 6.05 4.70
C ALA A 253 24.43 7.31 4.42
N HIS A 254 25.08 8.41 4.03
CA HIS A 254 24.39 9.62 3.60
C HIS A 254 23.59 9.39 2.32
N GLU A 255 24.19 8.77 1.30
CA GLU A 255 23.53 8.45 0.03
C GLU A 255 22.33 7.51 0.25
N ARG A 256 22.45 6.50 1.12
CA ARG A 256 21.32 5.61 1.45
C ARG A 256 20.21 6.34 2.19
N LEU A 257 20.55 7.24 3.12
CA LEU A 257 19.55 8.02 3.84
C LEU A 257 18.83 9.01 2.94
N GLU A 258 19.52 9.61 1.96
CA GLU A 258 18.91 10.50 0.96
C GLU A 258 17.98 9.72 0.02
N ALA A 259 18.41 8.54 -0.46
CA ALA A 259 17.55 7.66 -1.24
C ALA A 259 16.27 7.25 -0.48
N LEU A 260 16.41 6.91 0.82
CA LEU A 260 15.27 6.59 1.67
C LEU A 260 14.36 7.80 1.89
N GLU A 261 14.90 8.99 2.13
CA GLU A 261 14.10 10.21 2.30
C GLU A 261 13.26 10.50 1.05
N ASN A 262 13.87 10.45 -0.13
CA ASN A 262 13.18 10.62 -1.41
C ASN A 262 12.08 9.56 -1.62
N ALA A 263 12.35 8.29 -1.28
CA ALA A 263 11.37 7.22 -1.37
C ALA A 263 10.18 7.46 -0.43
N ILE A 264 10.45 7.84 0.82
CA ILE A 264 9.45 8.11 1.85
C ILE A 264 8.60 9.33 1.48
N GLU A 265 9.18 10.38 0.91
CA GLU A 265 8.45 11.54 0.42
C GLU A 265 7.47 11.18 -0.71
N ARG A 266 7.88 10.35 -1.67
CA ARG A 266 6.95 9.87 -2.73
C ARG A 266 5.79 9.08 -2.13
N VAL A 267 6.07 8.20 -1.18
CA VAL A 267 5.03 7.40 -0.49
C VAL A 267 4.10 8.29 0.34
N GLU A 268 4.63 9.27 1.06
CA GLU A 268 3.87 10.25 1.85
C GLU A 268 2.88 11.03 0.96
N ASN A 269 3.36 11.56 -0.17
CA ASN A 269 2.52 12.29 -1.12
C ASN A 269 1.40 11.40 -1.70
N GLY A 270 1.72 10.17 -2.07
CA GLY A 270 0.72 9.20 -2.54
C GLY A 270 -0.33 8.89 -1.47
N LEU A 271 0.08 8.67 -0.23
CA LEU A 271 -0.83 8.43 0.89
C LEU A 271 -1.73 9.63 1.20
N GLU A 272 -1.21 10.84 1.11
CA GLU A 272 -1.99 12.07 1.30
C GLU A 272 -3.08 12.21 0.23
N SER A 273 -2.74 11.92 -1.03
CA SER A 273 -3.70 11.89 -2.14
C SER A 273 -4.82 10.88 -1.89
N ILE A 274 -4.45 9.64 -1.52
CA ILE A 274 -5.42 8.57 -1.22
C ILE A 274 -6.28 8.90 -0.01
N PHE A 275 -5.71 9.44 1.06
CA PHE A 275 -6.47 9.81 2.25
C PHE A 275 -7.57 10.82 1.94
N ARG A 276 -7.26 11.86 1.15
CA ARG A 276 -8.25 12.85 0.71
C ARG A 276 -9.37 12.22 -0.11
N ARG A 277 -9.04 11.29 -1.00
CA ARG A 277 -10.02 10.57 -1.83
C ARG A 277 -10.88 9.63 -1.01
N LEU A 278 -10.31 8.90 -0.06
CA LEU A 278 -11.05 8.06 0.88
C LEU A 278 -12.09 8.87 1.65
N ILE A 279 -11.71 10.04 2.19
CA ILE A 279 -12.64 10.95 2.86
C ILE A 279 -13.74 11.41 1.89
N LYS A 280 -13.36 11.89 0.71
CA LYS A 280 -14.31 12.40 -0.30
C LYS A 280 -15.32 11.33 -0.72
N THR A 281 -14.85 10.13 -1.04
CA THR A 281 -15.71 8.99 -1.41
C THR A 281 -16.62 8.58 -0.27
N ARG A 282 -16.11 8.53 0.97
CA ARG A 282 -16.94 8.23 2.13
C ARG A 282 -18.05 9.27 2.33
N VAL A 283 -17.72 10.55 2.23
CA VAL A 283 -18.71 11.64 2.31
C VAL A 283 -19.74 11.50 1.19
N SER A 284 -19.32 11.22 -0.04
CA SER A 284 -20.22 10.98 -1.17
C SER A 284 -21.19 9.81 -0.89
N LEU A 285 -20.67 8.66 -0.43
CA LEU A 285 -21.50 7.51 -0.06
C LEU A 285 -22.51 7.85 1.04
N LEU A 286 -22.07 8.52 2.11
CA LEU A 286 -22.95 8.95 3.21
C LEU A 286 -24.02 9.93 2.73
N ASN A 287 -23.68 10.86 1.86
CA ASN A 287 -24.62 11.80 1.27
C ASN A 287 -25.66 11.09 0.41
N ILE A 288 -25.25 10.17 -0.46
CA ILE A 288 -26.17 9.37 -1.29
C ILE A 288 -27.15 8.60 -0.41
N MET A 289 -26.69 8.10 0.74
CA MET A 289 -27.51 7.34 1.67
C MET A 289 -28.40 8.19 2.58
N THR A 290 -28.09 9.48 2.80
CA THR A 290 -28.82 10.32 3.77
C THR A 290 -29.72 11.37 3.12
N LEU A 291 -29.46 11.73 1.86
CA LEU A 291 -30.18 12.79 1.13
C LEU A 291 -31.25 12.27 0.16
N SER A 292 -31.59 10.98 0.22
CA SER A 292 -32.66 10.36 -0.58
C SER A 292 -33.97 10.21 0.16
#